data_AF-A0A8E2AN41-F1
#
_entry.id   AF-A0A8E2AN41-F1
#
_cell.length_a   1.000
_cell.length_b   1.000
_cell.length_c   1.000
_cell.angle_alpha   90.00
_cell.angle_beta   90.00
_cell.angle_gamma   90.00
#
_symmetry.space_group_name_H-M   'P 1'
#
loop_
_entity.id
_entity.type
_entity.pdbx_description
1 polymer ?
#
loop_
_entity_poly.entity_id
_entity_poly.type
_entity_poly.pdbx_seq_one_letter_code
_entity_poly.pdbx_strand_id
1 'polypeptide(L)'
;RFNDIPWPVFHIVSSADDITYASVHQFIYHPLWQHKACINHHDVIRRELFRWHPDKFRARMMPKIHSEEQEAILRAAMVVSQHIIEVMRLSRLQGEA
;
A
#
# COMPACT_ATOMS: atom_id res chain seq x y z
N ARG A 1 -16.66 3.28 -0.12
CA ARG A 1 -16.24 4.69 -0.09
C ARG A 1 -14.73 4.78 0.09
N PHE A 2 -14.13 5.93 -0.14
CA PHE A 2 -12.67 6.13 -0.06
C PHE A 2 -12.09 5.64 1.28
N ASN A 3 -12.75 5.97 2.39
CA ASN A 3 -12.29 5.63 3.74
C ASN A 3 -12.54 4.15 4.12
N ASP A 4 -13.33 3.41 3.33
CA ASP A 4 -13.57 1.98 3.53
C ASP A 4 -12.46 1.11 2.91
N ILE A 5 -11.63 1.72 2.07
CA ILE A 5 -10.50 1.04 1.45
C ILE A 5 -9.45 0.80 2.53
N PRO A 6 -8.97 -0.44 2.72
CA PRO A 6 -8.00 -0.77 3.76
C PRO A 6 -6.59 -0.35 3.32
N TRP A 7 -6.36 0.95 3.20
CA TRP A 7 -5.08 1.56 2.85
C TRP A 7 -3.95 1.03 3.75
N PRO A 8 -2.72 0.87 3.24
CA PRO A 8 -1.60 0.35 4.03
C PRO A 8 -1.01 1.44 4.93
N VAL A 9 -1.85 2.03 5.79
CA VAL A 9 -1.53 3.05 6.79
C VAL A 9 -2.41 2.82 8.03
N PHE A 10 -2.04 3.39 9.17
CA PHE A 10 -2.76 3.16 10.44
C PHE A 10 -3.77 4.25 10.81
N HIS A 11 -3.85 5.33 10.02
CA HIS A 11 -4.81 6.41 10.24
C HIS A 11 -5.93 6.37 9.19
N ILE A 12 -6.99 7.14 9.45
CA ILE A 12 -8.05 7.34 8.46
C ILE A 12 -7.49 8.16 7.30
N VAL A 13 -7.83 7.75 6.09
CA VAL A 13 -7.40 8.40 4.85
C VAL A 13 -8.65 8.94 4.18
N SER A 14 -8.70 10.24 3.92
CA SER A 14 -9.82 10.89 3.23
C SER A 14 -9.44 11.34 1.82
N SER A 15 -8.15 11.43 1.53
CA SER A 15 -7.60 11.81 0.23
C SER A 15 -6.29 11.09 -0.07
N ALA A 16 -5.82 11.16 -1.32
CA ALA A 16 -4.53 10.58 -1.69
C ALA A 16 -3.34 11.23 -0.95
N ASP A 17 -3.45 12.52 -0.61
CA ASP A 17 -2.39 13.30 0.03
C ASP A 17 -2.13 12.87 1.48
N ASP A 18 -3.13 12.25 2.13
CA ASP A 18 -2.98 11.67 3.46
C ASP A 18 -2.05 10.43 3.44
N ILE A 19 -1.88 9.80 2.27
CA ILE A 19 -1.03 8.62 2.11
C ILE A 19 0.40 9.09 1.84
N THR A 20 1.24 9.06 2.87
CA THR A 20 2.64 9.47 2.77
C THR A 20 3.59 8.26 2.75
N TYR A 21 4.77 8.44 2.17
CA TYR A 21 5.84 7.43 2.23
C TYR A 21 6.10 6.95 3.67
N ALA A 22 6.17 7.87 4.64
CA ALA A 22 6.44 7.54 6.04
C ALA A 22 5.35 6.64 6.65
N SER A 23 4.08 6.94 6.37
CA SER A 23 2.94 6.14 6.85
C SER A 23 2.94 4.72 6.26
N VAL A 24 3.23 4.59 4.95
CA VAL A 24 3.33 3.29 4.27
C VAL A 24 4.55 2.52 4.76
N HIS A 25 5.69 3.17 4.94
CA HIS A 25 6.90 2.56 5.50
C HIS A 25 6.63 2.01 6.89
N GLN A 26 6.02 2.79 7.78
CA GLN A 26 5.64 2.35 9.13
C GLN A 26 4.72 1.13 9.09
N PHE A 27 3.76 1.11 8.16
CA PHE A 27 2.88 -0.04 7.97
C PHE A 27 3.62 -1.31 7.54
N ILE A 28 4.51 -1.21 6.55
CA ILE A 28 5.27 -2.35 6.04
C ILE A 28 6.20 -2.95 7.10
N TYR A 29 6.89 -2.11 7.87
CA TYR A 29 7.85 -2.53 8.90
C TYR A 29 7.20 -2.76 10.26
N HIS A 30 5.87 -2.82 10.33
CA HIS A 30 5.18 -2.97 11.61
C HIS A 30 5.49 -4.33 12.26
N PRO A 31 5.87 -4.38 13.55
CA PRO A 31 6.32 -5.62 14.22
C PRO A 31 5.28 -6.75 14.23
N LEU A 32 4.00 -6.41 14.15
CA LEU A 32 2.92 -7.41 14.08
C LEU A 32 2.98 -8.31 12.84
N TRP A 33 3.62 -7.88 11.76
CA TRP A 33 3.81 -8.75 10.58
C TRP A 33 4.68 -9.96 10.89
N GLN A 34 5.73 -9.76 11.69
CA GLN A 34 6.64 -10.82 12.10
C GLN A 34 5.93 -11.82 13.03
N HIS A 35 5.07 -11.32 13.92
CA HIS A 35 4.37 -12.14 14.92
C HIS A 35 3.23 -12.96 14.33
N LYS A 36 2.48 -12.43 13.36
CA LYS A 36 1.30 -13.12 12.83
C LYS A 36 1.61 -14.22 11.82
N ALA A 37 2.76 -14.19 11.17
CA ALA A 37 2.99 -15.10 10.03
C ALA A 37 4.46 -15.45 9.73
N CYS A 38 5.43 -15.13 10.62
CA CYS A 38 6.86 -15.35 10.37
C CYS A 38 7.34 -14.84 9.01
N ILE A 39 6.68 -13.81 8.47
CA ILE A 39 7.02 -13.25 7.16
C ILE A 39 8.09 -12.18 7.37
N ASN A 40 9.19 -12.29 6.64
CA ASN A 40 10.19 -11.22 6.60
C ASN A 40 9.58 -9.98 5.93
N HIS A 41 10.20 -8.81 6.15
CA HIS A 41 9.69 -7.55 5.59
C HIS A 41 9.67 -7.55 4.05
N HIS A 42 10.59 -8.26 3.41
CA HIS A 42 10.64 -8.36 1.95
C HIS A 42 9.39 -9.06 1.40
N ASP A 43 8.86 -10.06 2.09
CA ASP A 43 7.64 -10.76 1.69
C ASP A 43 6.40 -9.91 1.94
N VAL A 44 6.38 -9.12 3.01
CA VAL A 44 5.34 -8.10 3.24
C VAL A 44 5.33 -7.07 2.10
N ILE A 45 6.50 -6.56 1.71
CA ILE A 45 6.66 -5.63 0.59
C ILE A 45 6.11 -6.25 -0.70
N ARG A 46 6.52 -7.48 -1.06
CA ARG A 46 6.04 -8.18 -2.27
C ARG A 46 4.52 -8.36 -2.24
N ARG A 47 3.96 -8.75 -1.09
CA ARG A 47 2.52 -8.97 -0.93
C ARG A 47 1.73 -7.68 -1.13
N GLU A 48 2.13 -6.60 -0.47
CA GLU A 48 1.46 -5.31 -0.63
C GLU A 48 1.64 -4.76 -2.05
N LEU A 49 2.83 -4.89 -2.66
CA LEU A 49 3.05 -4.47 -4.05
C LEU A 49 2.10 -5.19 -5.02
N PHE A 50 1.90 -6.50 -4.85
CA PHE A 50 0.95 -7.26 -5.66
C PHE A 50 -0.50 -6.85 -5.41
N ARG A 51 -0.85 -6.54 -4.16
CA ARG A 51 -2.19 -6.10 -3.76
C ARG A 51 -2.55 -4.74 -4.36
N TRP A 52 -1.61 -3.81 -4.36
CA TRP A 52 -1.79 -2.42 -4.79
C TRP A 52 -1.34 -2.16 -6.22
N HIS A 53 -0.87 -3.19 -6.94
CA HIS A 53 -0.53 -3.07 -8.35
C HIS A 53 -1.73 -2.49 -9.14
N PRO A 54 -1.55 -1.40 -9.93
CA PRO A 54 -2.66 -0.66 -10.53
C PRO A 54 -3.62 -1.55 -11.32
N ASP A 55 -3.08 -2.46 -12.12
CA ASP A 55 -3.89 -3.38 -12.94
C ASP A 55 -4.74 -4.33 -12.09
N LYS A 56 -4.15 -4.94 -11.05
CA LYS A 56 -4.85 -5.89 -10.18
C LYS A 56 -5.86 -5.17 -9.29
N PHE A 57 -5.51 -4.00 -8.79
CA PHE A 57 -6.40 -3.16 -8.02
C PHE A 57 -7.59 -2.74 -8.88
N ARG A 58 -7.34 -2.23 -10.10
CA ARG A 58 -8.38 -1.83 -11.05
C ARG A 58 -9.34 -2.98 -11.34
N ALA A 59 -8.82 -4.15 -11.70
CA ALA A 59 -9.64 -5.30 -12.05
C ALA A 59 -10.51 -5.81 -10.87
N ARG A 60 -10.01 -5.74 -9.63
CA ARG A 60 -10.68 -6.34 -8.45
C ARG A 60 -11.57 -5.36 -7.69
N MET A 61 -11.16 -4.10 -7.60
CA MET A 61 -11.77 -3.10 -6.72
C MET A 61 -12.70 -2.14 -7.47
N MET A 62 -12.36 -1.69 -8.69
CA MET A 62 -13.17 -0.69 -9.40
C MET A 62 -14.63 -1.12 -9.61
N PRO A 63 -14.96 -2.38 -9.96
CA PRO A 63 -16.35 -2.80 -10.12
C PRO A 63 -17.19 -2.71 -8.83
N LYS A 64 -16.55 -2.55 -7.66
CA LYS A 64 -17.20 -2.51 -6.34
C LYS A 64 -17.27 -1.09 -5.76
N ILE A 65 -16.72 -0.11 -6.46
CA ILE A 65 -16.61 1.27 -6.00
C ILE A 65 -17.61 2.13 -6.79
N HIS A 66 -18.26 3.05 -6.09
CA HIS A 66 -19.16 4.02 -6.70
C HIS A 66 -18.40 4.84 -7.75
N SER A 67 -18.99 5.03 -8.94
CA SER A 67 -18.34 5.65 -10.10
C SER A 67 -17.67 7.00 -9.77
N GLU A 68 -18.31 7.81 -8.93
CA GLU A 68 -17.82 9.13 -8.50
C GLU A 68 -16.51 9.07 -7.69
N GLU A 69 -16.26 8.00 -6.96
CA GLU A 69 -15.05 7.84 -6.13
C GLU A 69 -13.95 7.03 -6.84
N GLN A 70 -14.26 6.38 -7.97
CA GLN A 70 -13.34 5.47 -8.65
C GLN A 70 -12.02 6.16 -9.03
N GLU A 71 -12.10 7.38 -9.57
CA GLU A 71 -10.93 8.11 -10.01
C GLU A 71 -10.03 8.50 -8.84
N ALA A 72 -10.63 9.02 -7.75
CA ALA A 72 -9.89 9.38 -6.54
C ALA A 72 -9.22 8.17 -5.89
N ILE A 73 -9.94 7.05 -5.78
CA ILE A 73 -9.42 5.81 -5.21
C ILE A 73 -8.32 5.21 -6.09
N LEU A 74 -8.47 5.27 -7.42
CA LEU A 74 -7.42 4.79 -8.34
C LEU A 74 -6.14 5.63 -8.20
N ARG A 75 -6.25 6.96 -8.14
CA ARG A 75 -5.10 7.83 -7.89
C ARG A 75 -4.39 7.50 -6.59
N ALA A 76 -5.15 7.34 -5.50
CA ALA A 76 -4.59 6.95 -4.21
C ALA A 76 -3.91 5.57 -4.24
N ALA A 77 -4.50 4.59 -4.92
CA ALA A 77 -3.87 3.27 -5.11
C ALA A 77 -2.55 3.35 -5.88
N MET A 78 -2.46 4.24 -6.88
CA MET A 78 -1.21 4.49 -7.61
C MET A 78 -0.14 5.10 -6.69
N VAL A 79 -0.50 6.08 -5.86
CA VAL A 79 0.39 6.68 -4.86
C VAL A 79 0.92 5.62 -3.87
N VAL A 80 0.03 4.76 -3.36
CA VAL A 80 0.42 3.62 -2.51
C VAL A 80 1.42 2.72 -3.23
N SER A 81 1.13 2.32 -4.47
CA SER A 81 2.02 1.46 -5.24
C SER A 81 3.40 2.09 -5.43
N GLN A 82 3.47 3.40 -5.67
CA GLN A 82 4.73 4.13 -5.80
C GLN A 82 5.52 4.13 -4.49
N HIS A 83 4.86 4.39 -3.35
CA HIS A 83 5.52 4.34 -2.05
C HIS A 83 6.05 2.95 -1.70
N ILE A 84 5.30 1.88 -2.01
CA ILE A 84 5.76 0.50 -1.78
C ILE A 84 6.96 0.16 -2.67
N ILE A 85 6.97 0.59 -3.94
CA ILE A 85 8.13 0.42 -4.84
C ILE A 85 9.35 1.12 -4.26
N GLU A 86 9.20 2.33 -3.74
CA GLU A 86 10.29 3.07 -3.12
C GLU A 86 10.81 2.38 -1.84
N VAL A 87 9.91 1.87 -1.00
CA VAL A 87 10.30 1.02 0.16
C VAL A 87 11.11 -0.19 -0.28
N MET A 88 10.68 -0.89 -1.34
CA MET A 88 11.38 -2.05 -1.90
C MET A 88 12.76 -1.70 -2.46
N ARG A 89 12.88 -0.55 -3.11
CA ARG A 89 14.13 -0.04 -3.65
C ARG A 89 15.12 0.24 -2.52
N LEU A 90 14.68 0.97 -1.50
CA LEU A 90 15.52 1.35 -0.36
C LEU A 90 15.91 0.15 0.52
N SER A 91 15.02 -0.85 0.67
CA SER A 91 15.35 -2.07 1.41
C SER A 91 16.49 -2.87 0.76
N ARG A 92 16.63 -2.80 -0.57
CA ARG A 92 17.73 -3.46 -1.30
C ARG A 92 19.06 -2.76 -1.07
N LEU A 93 19.05 -1.41 -1.04
CA LEU A 93 20.25 -0.63 -0.77
C LEU A 93 20.80 -0.83 0.65
N GLN A 94 19.93 -1.12 1.62
CA GLN A 94 20.36 -1.40 3.00
C GLN A 94 20.82 -2.84 3.24
N GLY A 95 20.53 -3.78 2.33
CA GLY A 95 20.95 -5.18 2.42
C GLY A 95 22.29 -5.50 1.73
N GLU A 96 22.94 -4.49 1.12
CA GLU A 96 24.23 -4.62 0.42
C GLU A 96 25.42 -4.04 1.23
N ALA A 97 25.24 -3.78 2.52
CA ALA A 97 26.26 -3.25 3.43
C ALA A 97 26.73 -4.30 4.45
#